data_AF-A0A4V2K1Y8-F1
#
_entry.id   AF-A0A4V2K1Y8-F1
#
_cell.length_a   1.000
_cell.length_b   1.000
_cell.length_c   1.000
_cell.angle_alpha   90.00
_cell.angle_beta   90.00
_cell.angle_gamma   90.00
#
_symmetry.space_group_name_H-M   'P 1'
#
loop_
_entity.id
_entity.type
_entity.pdbx_description
1 polymer ?
#
loop_
_entity_poly.entity_id
_entity_poly.type
_entity_poly.pdbx_seq_one_letter_code
_entity_poly.pdbx_strand_id
1 'polypeptide(L)'
;MPKEKRRRSGAHERSVRLPTQREFAVQDNAVEHVTIGEQSERSAPEILADMAADEEPRPTLKKKEKQALKHQLFIERLEQSRSPYSKSHERRLKRKAREQVAGGMSEIKAAISAVEDDIPEAVQNASTIGDATEASEGQSKPRKVRPKPGQIGEGKGTPLTKSQRKRALYVERMRIPMILATPEFAANPFQTIRTHAQNTLLKHEPPAASPASS
;
A
#
# COMPACT_ATOMS: atom_id res chain seq x y z
N MET A 1 52.31 28.73 12.12
CA MET A 1 50.85 28.57 12.02
C MET A 1 50.46 27.15 12.39
N PRO A 2 49.55 26.92 13.35
CA PRO A 2 49.19 25.57 13.79
C PRO A 2 48.18 24.93 12.82
N LYS A 3 48.44 23.69 12.41
CA LYS A 3 47.55 22.93 11.52
C LYS A 3 46.38 22.35 12.32
N GLU A 4 45.17 22.70 11.91
CA GLU A 4 43.90 22.27 12.49
C GLU A 4 43.68 20.76 12.27
N LYS A 5 43.55 19.98 13.36
CA LYS A 5 43.30 18.54 13.29
C LYS A 5 41.79 18.28 13.22
N ARG A 6 41.30 17.83 12.06
CA ARG A 6 39.92 17.35 11.86
C ARG A 6 39.61 16.20 12.82
N ARG A 7 38.63 16.38 13.72
CA ARG A 7 38.06 15.29 14.52
C ARG A 7 37.12 14.45 13.65
N ARG A 8 37.30 13.13 13.67
CA ARG A 8 36.34 12.17 13.11
C ARG A 8 35.17 12.05 14.10
N SER A 9 34.13 12.86 13.93
CA SER A 9 32.81 12.60 14.52
C SER A 9 32.03 11.75 13.52
N GLY A 10 31.92 10.45 13.80
CA GLY A 10 31.21 9.53 12.91
C GLY A 10 31.14 8.12 13.46
N ALA A 11 30.89 7.97 14.76
CA ALA A 11 30.33 6.72 15.25
C ALA A 11 28.87 6.71 14.81
N HIS A 12 28.49 5.78 13.93
CA HIS A 12 27.12 5.62 13.48
C HIS A 12 26.20 5.42 14.69
N GLU A 13 25.19 6.28 14.83
CA GLU A 13 24.10 6.05 15.77
C GLU A 13 23.38 4.76 15.38
N ARG A 14 23.17 3.86 16.34
CA ARG A 14 22.44 2.62 16.14
C ARG A 14 20.99 2.97 15.77
N SER A 15 20.57 2.58 14.58
CA SER A 15 19.27 2.94 13.99
C SER A 15 18.04 2.31 14.67
N VAL A 16 18.24 1.44 15.67
CA VAL A 16 17.15 0.72 16.34
C VAL A 16 17.43 0.61 17.83
N ARG A 17 16.59 1.26 18.65
CA ARG A 17 16.46 0.94 20.08
C ARG A 17 15.50 -0.24 20.17
N LEU A 18 16.01 -1.45 20.41
CA LEU A 18 15.15 -2.58 20.74
C LEU A 18 14.51 -2.29 22.10
N PRO A 19 13.17 -2.39 22.26
CA PRO A 19 12.57 -2.35 23.57
C PRO A 19 13.14 -3.51 24.41
N THR A 20 13.43 -3.25 25.69
CA THR A 20 13.94 -4.25 26.64
C THR A 20 12.95 -5.40 26.86
N GLN A 21 11.68 -5.19 26.50
CA GLN A 21 10.65 -6.22 26.48
C GLN A 21 10.33 -6.57 25.03
N ARG A 22 10.43 -7.86 24.70
CA ARG A 22 9.99 -8.40 23.41
C ARG A 22 8.47 -8.36 23.41
N GLU A 23 7.88 -7.42 22.68
CA GLU A 23 6.45 -7.44 22.36
C GLU A 23 6.21 -8.60 21.38
N PHE A 24 5.64 -9.70 21.88
CA PHE A 24 5.20 -10.81 21.03
C PHE A 24 3.87 -10.43 20.37
N ALA A 25 3.69 -10.77 19.09
CA ALA A 25 2.43 -10.57 18.37
C ALA A 25 1.32 -11.57 18.78
N VAL A 26 1.53 -12.29 19.87
CA VAL A 26 0.66 -13.34 20.40
C VAL A 26 0.00 -12.77 21.65
N GLN A 27 -1.32 -12.96 21.80
CA GLN A 27 -2.05 -12.44 22.95
C GLN A 27 -1.42 -12.92 24.26
N ASP A 28 -1.37 -12.06 25.29
CA ASP A 28 -0.74 -12.36 26.59
C ASP A 28 -1.33 -13.62 27.24
N ASN A 29 -2.58 -13.97 26.93
CA ASN A 29 -3.25 -15.19 27.42
C ASN A 29 -2.68 -16.49 26.84
N ALA A 30 -1.88 -16.44 25.77
CA ALA A 30 -1.30 -17.60 25.11
C ALA A 30 0.21 -17.76 25.39
N VAL A 31 0.80 -16.85 26.17
CA VAL A 31 2.21 -16.93 26.57
C VAL A 31 2.26 -17.20 28.07
N GLU A 32 2.62 -18.43 28.44
CA GLU A 32 2.89 -18.76 29.83
C GLU A 32 4.16 -18.01 30.30
N HIS A 33 4.00 -17.16 31.29
CA HIS A 33 5.11 -16.43 31.89
C HIS A 33 5.90 -17.39 32.79
N VAL A 34 6.98 -17.98 32.23
CA VAL A 34 7.88 -18.85 32.99
C VAL A 34 8.88 -18.01 33.78
N THR A 35 8.73 -18.00 35.10
CA THR A 35 9.66 -17.43 36.08
C THR A 35 10.93 -18.29 36.14
N ILE A 36 12.05 -17.70 35.70
CA ILE A 36 13.36 -18.36 35.65
C ILE A 36 13.81 -18.68 37.09
N GLY A 37 13.64 -19.94 37.52
CA GLY A 37 14.05 -20.43 38.84
C GLY A 37 13.04 -21.34 39.53
N GLU A 38 11.74 -21.29 39.19
CA GLU A 38 10.70 -22.10 39.85
C GLU A 38 10.85 -23.61 39.64
N GLN A 39 11.42 -24.04 38.51
CA GLN A 39 11.63 -25.45 38.22
C GLN A 39 12.97 -26.00 38.76
N SER A 40 13.74 -25.21 39.51
CA SER A 40 15.06 -25.62 40.01
C SER A 40 15.00 -26.72 41.10
N GLU A 41 13.87 -26.84 41.80
CA GLU A 41 13.66 -27.84 42.86
C GLU A 41 13.02 -29.14 42.35
N ARG A 42 12.50 -29.17 41.12
CA ARG A 42 11.89 -30.37 40.54
C ARG A 42 12.95 -31.33 40.02
N SER A 43 12.76 -32.62 40.27
CA SER A 43 13.68 -33.62 39.76
C SER A 43 13.51 -33.77 38.24
N ALA A 44 14.62 -33.91 37.51
CA ALA A 44 14.61 -34.12 36.05
C ALA A 44 13.63 -35.19 35.54
N PRO A 45 13.42 -36.36 36.22
CA PRO A 45 12.44 -37.34 35.74
C PRO A 45 10.98 -36.88 35.88
N GLU A 46 10.62 -36.05 36.86
CA GLU A 46 9.27 -35.49 36.97
C GLU A 46 8.98 -34.49 35.85
N ILE A 47 9.95 -33.64 35.51
CA ILE A 47 9.83 -32.69 34.41
C ILE A 47 9.61 -33.43 33.08
N LEU A 48 10.31 -34.55 32.87
CA LEU A 48 10.13 -35.38 31.68
C LEU A 48 8.78 -36.12 31.66
N ALA A 49 8.24 -36.49 32.82
CA ALA A 49 6.94 -37.15 32.94
C ALA A 49 5.77 -36.19 32.69
N ASP A 50 5.84 -34.97 33.22
CA ASP A 50 4.85 -33.91 32.98
C ASP A 50 4.79 -33.56 31.48
N MET A 51 5.94 -33.43 30.82
CA MET A 51 6.01 -33.21 29.37
C MET A 51 5.49 -34.39 28.53
N ALA A 52 5.53 -35.60 29.06
CA ALA A 52 5.00 -36.78 28.40
C ALA A 52 3.48 -36.94 28.62
N ALA A 53 2.94 -36.41 29.72
CA ALA A 53 1.51 -36.43 30.03
C ALA A 53 0.70 -35.44 29.16
N ASP A 54 1.31 -34.32 28.77
CA ASP A 54 0.71 -33.32 27.87
C ASP A 54 0.92 -33.61 26.38
N GLU A 55 1.62 -34.70 26.02
CA GLU A 55 1.75 -35.12 24.63
C GLU A 55 0.46 -35.85 24.19
N GLU A 56 -0.55 -35.06 23.79
CA GLU A 56 -1.67 -35.58 23.00
C GLU A 56 -1.14 -36.48 21.87
N PRO A 57 -1.83 -37.59 21.55
CA PRO A 57 -1.31 -38.62 20.66
C PRO A 57 -1.04 -38.03 19.28
N ARG A 58 0.23 -37.68 19.04
CA ARG A 58 0.69 -37.23 17.73
C ARG A 58 0.37 -38.37 16.76
N PRO A 59 -0.47 -38.13 15.74
CA PRO A 59 -0.86 -39.20 14.86
C PRO A 59 0.41 -39.73 14.20
N THR A 60 0.70 -41.01 14.45
CA THR A 60 1.85 -41.73 13.88
C THR A 60 1.55 -42.05 12.42
N LEU A 61 1.32 -41.01 11.63
CA LEU A 61 0.98 -41.11 10.23
C LEU A 61 2.11 -41.81 9.48
N LYS A 62 1.74 -42.83 8.72
CA LYS A 62 2.67 -43.56 7.87
C LYS A 62 3.26 -42.57 6.87
N LYS A 63 4.51 -42.80 6.43
CA LYS A 63 5.20 -41.90 5.47
C LYS A 63 4.34 -41.61 4.22
N LYS A 64 3.58 -42.60 3.76
CA LYS A 64 2.63 -42.48 2.64
C LYS A 64 1.49 -41.49 2.92
N GLU A 65 0.90 -41.55 4.11
CA GLU A 65 -0.18 -40.63 4.52
C GLU A 65 0.35 -39.20 4.64
N LYS A 66 1.54 -39.02 5.23
CA LYS A 66 2.21 -37.70 5.29
C LYS A 66 2.48 -37.14 3.90
N GLN A 67 2.89 -37.97 2.94
CA GLN A 67 3.12 -37.55 1.56
C GLN A 67 1.81 -37.18 0.86
N ALA A 68 0.75 -37.97 1.05
CA ALA A 68 -0.57 -37.68 0.50
C ALA A 68 -1.13 -36.35 1.03
N LEU A 69 -1.04 -36.11 2.34
CA LEU A 69 -1.48 -34.86 2.96
C LEU A 69 -0.67 -33.66 2.44
N LYS A 70 0.65 -33.79 2.31
CA LYS A 70 1.48 -32.74 1.71
C LYS A 70 1.07 -32.44 0.28
N HIS A 71 0.77 -33.47 -0.51
CA HIS A 71 0.35 -33.31 -1.89
C HIS A 71 -1.02 -32.63 -1.99
N GLN A 72 -1.99 -33.06 -1.16
CA GLN A 72 -3.32 -32.46 -1.10
C GLN A 72 -3.26 -30.99 -0.68
N LEU A 73 -2.54 -30.66 0.40
CA LEU A 73 -2.35 -29.27 0.84
C LEU A 73 -1.65 -28.41 -0.21
N PHE A 74 -0.75 -28.99 -0.99
CA PHE A 74 -0.09 -28.28 -2.08
C PHE A 74 -1.05 -27.97 -3.24
N ILE A 75 -1.89 -28.94 -3.64
CA ILE A 75 -2.93 -28.73 -4.65
C ILE A 75 -3.91 -27.67 -4.16
N GLU A 76 -4.40 -27.78 -2.92
CA GLU A 76 -5.32 -26.82 -2.33
C GLU A 76 -4.73 -25.41 -2.32
N ARG A 77 -3.45 -25.26 -1.96
CA ARG A 77 -2.75 -23.96 -2.03
C ARG A 77 -2.66 -23.42 -3.44
N LEU A 78 -2.41 -24.28 -4.43
CA LEU A 78 -2.39 -23.87 -5.84
C LEU A 78 -3.77 -23.45 -6.32
N GLU A 79 -4.82 -24.17 -5.93
CA GLU A 79 -6.21 -23.85 -6.26
C GLU A 79 -6.67 -22.54 -5.60
N GLN A 80 -6.35 -22.33 -4.32
CA GLN A 80 -6.57 -21.06 -3.63
C GLN A 80 -5.83 -19.89 -4.30
N SER A 81 -4.62 -20.14 -4.83
CA SER A 81 -3.85 -19.13 -5.58
C SER A 81 -4.38 -18.90 -7.00
N ARG A 82 -5.12 -19.86 -7.55
CA ARG A 82 -5.88 -19.77 -8.81
C ARG A 82 -7.25 -19.17 -8.54
N SER A 83 -7.28 -17.99 -7.92
CA SER A 83 -8.50 -17.19 -7.95
C SER A 83 -8.86 -16.90 -9.42
N PRO A 84 -10.11 -17.17 -9.85
CA PRO A 84 -10.56 -16.94 -11.23
C PRO A 84 -10.51 -15.46 -11.64
N TYR A 85 -10.24 -14.56 -10.70
CA TYR A 85 -10.16 -13.14 -10.94
C TYR A 85 -8.75 -12.60 -10.67
N SER A 86 -8.39 -11.53 -11.39
CA SER A 86 -7.08 -10.89 -11.25
C SER A 86 -6.76 -10.47 -9.81
N LYS A 87 -5.47 -10.38 -9.44
CA LYS A 87 -4.99 -9.86 -8.13
C LYS A 87 -5.61 -8.51 -7.73
N SER A 88 -6.02 -7.70 -8.70
CA SER A 88 -6.72 -6.43 -8.44
C SER A 88 -8.14 -6.64 -7.91
N HIS A 89 -8.85 -7.66 -8.39
CA HIS A 89 -10.20 -7.99 -7.92
C HIS A 89 -10.15 -8.52 -6.49
N GLU A 90 -9.19 -9.39 -6.18
CA GLU A 90 -8.97 -9.90 -4.82
C GLU A 90 -8.66 -8.76 -3.83
N ARG A 91 -7.82 -7.79 -4.22
CA ARG A 91 -7.57 -6.60 -3.39
C ARG A 91 -8.84 -5.77 -3.16
N ARG A 92 -9.70 -5.65 -4.17
CA ARG A 92 -10.99 -4.94 -4.05
C ARG A 92 -11.94 -5.70 -3.12
N LEU A 93 -12.04 -7.02 -3.23
CA LEU A 93 -12.85 -7.83 -2.32
C LEU A 93 -12.34 -7.75 -0.89
N LYS A 94 -11.02 -7.84 -0.65
CA LYS A 94 -10.45 -7.68 0.70
C LYS A 94 -10.66 -6.28 1.26
N ARG A 95 -10.63 -5.24 0.42
CA ARG A 95 -10.95 -3.88 0.85
C ARG A 95 -12.44 -3.77 1.22
N LYS A 96 -13.35 -4.26 0.37
CA LYS A 96 -14.79 -4.29 0.66
C LYS A 96 -15.11 -5.07 1.93
N ALA A 97 -14.52 -6.25 2.12
CA ALA A 97 -14.71 -7.07 3.31
C ALA A 97 -14.20 -6.36 4.58
N ARG A 98 -13.06 -5.66 4.50
CA ARG A 98 -12.55 -4.86 5.63
C ARG A 98 -13.43 -3.65 5.91
N GLU A 99 -13.94 -2.99 4.88
CA GLU A 99 -14.88 -1.87 5.01
C GLU A 99 -16.21 -2.35 5.62
N GLN A 100 -16.65 -3.57 5.30
CA GLN A 100 -17.82 -4.21 5.92
C GLN A 100 -17.59 -4.48 7.40
N VAL A 101 -16.49 -5.14 7.76
CA VAL A 101 -16.18 -5.51 9.15
C VAL A 101 -15.84 -4.29 10.03
N ALA A 102 -15.23 -3.25 9.48
CA ALA A 102 -14.77 -2.07 10.23
C ALA A 102 -15.78 -0.91 10.31
N GLY A 103 -17.07 -1.15 10.01
CA GLY A 103 -18.12 -0.13 10.09
C GLY A 103 -18.98 0.03 8.83
N GLY A 104 -19.13 -1.04 8.05
CA GLY A 104 -19.93 -0.98 6.83
C GLY A 104 -21.42 -0.99 7.15
N MET A 105 -22.09 0.12 6.84
CA MET A 105 -23.55 0.28 6.89
C MET A 105 -24.31 -0.63 5.88
N SER A 106 -23.71 -1.71 5.37
CA SER A 106 -24.34 -2.61 4.40
C SER A 106 -25.50 -3.39 5.01
N GLU A 107 -25.38 -3.78 6.29
CA GLU A 107 -26.46 -4.45 7.02
C GLU A 107 -27.60 -3.49 7.32
N ILE A 108 -27.29 -2.24 7.70
CA ILE A 108 -28.27 -1.17 7.87
C ILE A 108 -28.97 -0.84 6.55
N LYS A 109 -28.24 -0.80 5.42
CA LYS A 109 -28.84 -0.63 4.08
C LYS A 109 -29.75 -1.80 3.71
N ALA A 110 -29.35 -3.04 4.01
CA ALA A 110 -30.19 -4.21 3.75
C ALA A 110 -31.46 -4.21 4.62
N ALA A 111 -31.33 -3.83 5.89
CA ALA A 111 -32.45 -3.67 6.80
C ALA A 111 -33.40 -2.53 6.37
N ILE A 112 -32.86 -1.39 5.92
CA ILE A 112 -33.66 -0.28 5.38
C ILE A 112 -34.43 -0.74 4.14
N SER A 113 -33.78 -1.41 3.17
CA SER A 113 -34.47 -1.91 1.98
C SER A 113 -35.57 -2.93 2.31
N ALA A 114 -35.33 -3.84 3.27
CA ALA A 114 -36.36 -4.78 3.69
C ALA A 114 -37.56 -4.10 4.39
N VAL A 115 -37.32 -3.01 5.13
CA VAL A 115 -38.39 -2.21 5.74
C VAL A 115 -39.10 -1.34 4.70
N GLU A 116 -38.39 -0.84 3.70
CA GLU A 116 -38.94 -0.03 2.61
C GLU A 116 -39.88 -0.84 1.70
N ASP A 117 -39.61 -2.14 1.53
CA ASP A 117 -40.48 -3.09 0.82
C ASP A 117 -41.76 -3.45 1.61
N ASP A 118 -41.76 -3.28 2.94
CA ASP A 118 -42.91 -3.53 3.83
C ASP A 118 -43.79 -2.27 4.07
N ILE A 119 -43.41 -1.10 3.51
CA ILE A 119 -44.18 0.14 3.61
C ILE A 119 -45.11 0.24 2.38
N PRO A 120 -46.44 0.37 2.55
CA PRO A 120 -47.36 0.54 1.42
C PRO A 120 -47.03 1.81 0.62
N GLU A 121 -47.08 1.70 -0.71
CA GLU A 121 -46.71 2.70 -1.74
C GLU A 121 -47.35 4.11 -1.58
N ALA A 122 -48.26 4.29 -0.63
CA ALA A 122 -48.97 5.54 -0.38
C ALA A 122 -48.13 6.64 0.32
N VAL A 123 -46.96 6.33 0.88
CA VAL A 123 -46.14 7.30 1.66
C VAL A 123 -44.85 7.73 0.95
N GLN A 124 -44.42 7.03 -0.10
CA GLN A 124 -43.13 7.28 -0.78
C GLN A 124 -43.09 8.55 -1.65
N ASN A 125 -44.23 9.19 -1.92
CA ASN A 125 -44.31 10.33 -2.83
C ASN A 125 -44.19 11.72 -2.16
N ALA A 126 -43.90 11.81 -0.85
CA ALA A 126 -43.93 13.08 -0.12
C ALA A 126 -42.56 13.65 0.29
N SER A 127 -41.44 12.98 0.00
CA SER A 127 -40.11 13.32 0.57
C SER A 127 -39.01 13.61 -0.45
N THR A 128 -39.36 14.07 -1.66
CA THR A 128 -38.38 14.42 -2.71
C THR A 128 -38.46 15.88 -3.15
N ILE A 129 -38.39 16.85 -2.22
CA ILE A 129 -38.16 18.26 -2.57
C ILE A 129 -37.26 18.96 -1.53
N GLY A 130 -36.11 19.47 -2.02
CA GLY A 130 -35.22 20.44 -1.35
C GLY A 130 -34.02 19.80 -0.65
N ASP A 131 -32.82 20.36 -0.64
CA ASP A 131 -32.24 21.54 -1.26
C ASP A 131 -30.72 21.36 -1.12
N ALA A 132 -30.00 22.06 -1.97
CA ALA A 132 -28.56 22.04 -2.11
C ALA A 132 -27.79 22.58 -0.88
N THR A 133 -26.47 22.36 -0.94
CA THR A 133 -25.37 23.05 -0.24
C THR A 133 -24.96 22.58 1.16
N GLU A 134 -23.72 22.08 1.25
CA GLU A 134 -22.63 22.45 2.21
C GLU A 134 -21.56 21.33 2.12
N ALA A 135 -20.42 21.57 1.46
CA ALA A 135 -19.17 22.03 2.09
C ALA A 135 -18.54 21.03 3.10
N SER A 136 -17.45 20.37 2.70
CA SER A 136 -16.20 20.17 3.47
C SER A 136 -15.43 18.92 3.01
N GLU A 137 -14.48 19.09 2.08
CA GLU A 137 -13.35 18.16 1.96
C GLU A 137 -12.03 18.93 2.05
N GLY A 138 -11.50 18.99 3.27
CA GLY A 138 -10.12 19.39 3.54
C GLY A 138 -9.14 18.36 3.00
N GLN A 139 -8.73 18.49 1.73
CA GLN A 139 -7.60 17.73 1.20
C GLN A 139 -6.28 18.46 1.53
N SER A 140 -5.60 17.97 2.56
CA SER A 140 -4.23 18.34 2.91
C SER A 140 -3.27 18.08 1.74
N LYS A 141 -2.85 19.13 1.05
CA LYS A 141 -1.79 19.06 0.02
C LYS A 141 -0.45 18.74 0.69
N PRO A 142 0.35 17.77 0.20
CA PRO A 142 1.67 17.50 0.76
C PRO A 142 2.61 18.68 0.48
N ARG A 143 3.29 19.15 1.54
CA ARG A 143 4.25 20.26 1.47
C ARG A 143 5.43 19.85 0.57
N LYS A 144 5.69 20.65 -0.46
CA LYS A 144 6.87 20.50 -1.34
C LYS A 144 8.12 20.84 -0.53
N VAL A 145 8.99 19.84 -0.33
CA VAL A 145 10.31 20.04 0.28
C VAL A 145 11.16 20.86 -0.68
N ARG A 146 11.73 21.97 -0.20
CA ARG A 146 12.59 22.83 -1.00
C ARG A 146 13.94 22.12 -1.22
N PRO A 147 14.46 22.11 -2.46
CA PRO A 147 15.76 21.52 -2.75
C PRO A 147 16.91 22.33 -2.13
N LYS A 148 17.99 21.63 -1.81
CA LYS A 148 19.22 22.24 -1.28
C LYS A 148 20.06 22.78 -2.46
N PRO A 149 20.66 23.98 -2.33
CA PRO A 149 21.47 24.55 -3.40
C PRO A 149 22.69 23.66 -3.69
N GLY A 150 22.87 23.27 -4.96
CA GLY A 150 23.99 22.46 -5.45
C GLY A 150 23.62 21.10 -6.04
N GLN A 151 22.34 20.71 -6.05
CA GLN A 151 21.89 19.44 -6.60
C GLN A 151 21.53 19.57 -8.08
N ILE A 152 22.42 19.11 -8.97
CA ILE A 152 22.16 19.01 -10.41
C ILE A 152 21.36 17.72 -10.66
N GLY A 153 20.12 17.85 -11.18
CA GLY A 153 19.24 16.71 -11.48
C GLY A 153 17.75 16.89 -11.17
N GLU A 154 17.29 18.11 -10.91
CA GLU A 154 15.90 18.39 -10.52
C GLU A 154 14.92 18.48 -11.70
N GLY A 155 14.78 17.37 -12.42
CA GLY A 155 13.43 16.97 -12.80
C GLY A 155 12.69 16.55 -11.53
N LYS A 156 11.34 16.61 -11.51
CA LYS A 156 10.49 16.07 -10.42
C LYS A 156 11.16 14.81 -9.86
N GLY A 157 11.74 14.88 -8.66
CA GLY A 157 12.67 13.86 -8.12
C GLY A 157 12.06 12.47 -7.91
N THR A 158 10.82 12.27 -8.38
CA THR A 158 10.12 11.02 -8.50
C THR A 158 9.96 10.67 -9.98
N PRO A 159 10.44 9.48 -10.42
CA PRO A 159 10.20 9.03 -11.77
C PRO A 159 8.68 8.95 -12.02
N LEU A 160 8.24 9.24 -13.25
CA LEU A 160 6.84 9.13 -13.63
C LEU A 160 6.29 7.76 -13.21
N THR A 161 5.09 7.76 -12.63
CA THR A 161 4.41 6.53 -12.23
C THR A 161 4.16 5.64 -13.46
N LYS A 162 3.98 4.33 -13.26
CA LYS A 162 3.75 3.40 -14.38
C LYS A 162 2.57 3.80 -15.26
N SER A 163 1.50 4.34 -14.67
CA SER A 163 0.32 4.81 -15.41
C SER A 163 0.62 6.11 -16.18
N GLN A 164 1.34 7.06 -15.58
CA GLN A 164 1.76 8.28 -16.27
C GLN A 164 2.70 7.97 -17.44
N ARG A 165 3.64 7.04 -17.28
CA ARG A 165 4.54 6.60 -18.36
C ARG A 165 3.76 5.96 -19.50
N LYS A 166 2.78 5.10 -19.21
CA LYS A 166 1.90 4.52 -20.24
C LYS A 166 1.12 5.58 -21.00
N ARG A 167 0.56 6.58 -20.29
CA ARG A 167 -0.14 7.70 -20.91
C ARG A 167 0.78 8.52 -21.80
N ALA A 168 1.98 8.87 -21.33
CA ALA A 168 2.98 9.59 -22.11
C ALA A 168 3.39 8.81 -23.37
N LEU A 169 3.68 7.51 -23.26
CA LEU A 169 4.01 6.67 -24.41
C LEU A 169 2.85 6.55 -25.41
N TYR A 170 1.61 6.49 -24.93
CA TYR A 170 0.43 6.45 -25.80
C TYR A 170 0.26 7.75 -26.59
N VAL A 171 0.42 8.90 -25.93
CA VAL A 171 0.38 10.22 -26.59
C VAL A 171 1.47 10.33 -27.65
N GLU A 172 2.71 9.95 -27.34
CA GLU A 172 3.82 9.97 -28.30
C GLU A 172 3.58 9.01 -29.48
N ARG A 173 3.01 7.83 -29.22
CA ARG A 173 2.64 6.87 -30.28
C ARG A 173 1.65 7.46 -31.29
N MET A 174 0.66 8.23 -30.82
CA MET A 174 -0.32 8.88 -31.71
C MET A 174 0.29 10.08 -32.45
N ARG A 175 1.27 10.73 -31.82
CA ARG A 175 1.89 11.96 -32.32
C ARG A 175 2.93 11.73 -33.43
N ILE A 176 3.79 10.72 -33.29
CA ILE A 176 4.84 10.41 -34.28
C ILE A 176 4.29 10.31 -35.72
N PRO A 177 3.20 9.57 -36.02
CA PRO A 177 2.71 9.50 -37.39
C PRO A 177 2.22 10.86 -37.91
N MET A 178 1.71 11.74 -37.05
CA MET A 178 1.33 13.09 -37.46
C MET A 178 2.56 13.92 -37.85
N ILE A 179 3.67 13.80 -37.12
CA ILE A 179 4.95 14.45 -37.47
C ILE A 179 5.43 13.94 -38.83
N LEU A 180 5.44 12.62 -39.02
CA LEU A 180 5.92 11.99 -40.25
C LEU A 180 5.07 12.34 -41.48
N ALA A 181 3.79 12.64 -41.30
CA ALA A 181 2.89 13.04 -42.38
C ALA A 181 3.09 14.50 -42.86
N THR A 182 3.83 15.32 -42.11
CA THR A 182 4.07 16.72 -42.50
C THR A 182 5.11 16.82 -43.62
N PRO A 183 4.90 17.66 -44.65
CA PRO A 183 5.88 17.82 -45.73
C PRO A 183 7.18 18.47 -45.23
N GLU A 184 7.10 19.29 -44.17
CA GLU A 184 8.25 19.89 -43.50
C GLU A 184 9.21 18.85 -42.90
N PHE A 185 8.71 17.66 -42.55
CA PHE A 185 9.55 16.58 -42.04
C PHE A 185 10.54 16.06 -43.10
N ALA A 186 10.13 16.01 -44.37
CA ALA A 186 11.01 15.58 -45.46
C ALA A 186 12.10 16.62 -45.76
N ALA A 187 11.79 17.91 -45.58
CA ALA A 187 12.75 19.00 -45.78
C ALA A 187 13.75 19.13 -44.63
N ASN A 188 13.27 19.14 -43.38
CA ASN A 188 14.13 19.23 -42.19
C ASN A 188 13.52 18.48 -40.98
N PRO A 189 13.86 17.19 -40.79
CA PRO A 189 13.22 16.37 -39.76
C PRO A 189 13.53 16.87 -38.34
N PHE A 190 14.75 17.35 -38.10
CA PHE A 190 15.16 17.80 -36.77
C PHE A 190 14.47 19.10 -36.35
N GLN A 191 14.29 20.03 -37.29
CA GLN A 191 13.58 21.28 -37.03
C GLN A 191 12.09 21.00 -36.76
N THR A 192 11.46 20.15 -37.56
CA THR A 192 10.05 19.78 -37.42
C THR A 192 9.76 19.03 -36.11
N ILE A 193 10.66 18.13 -35.68
CA ILE A 193 10.54 17.48 -34.37
C ILE A 193 10.68 18.53 -33.25
N ARG A 194 11.62 19.48 -33.37
CA ARG A 194 11.86 20.53 -32.37
C ARG A 194 10.64 21.45 -32.22
N THR A 195 10.07 21.92 -33.32
CA THR A 195 8.87 22.79 -33.30
C THR A 195 7.67 22.05 -32.71
N HIS A 196 7.45 20.80 -33.12
CA HIS A 196 6.37 20.00 -32.56
C HIS A 196 6.58 19.76 -31.06
N ALA A 197 7.82 19.54 -30.59
CA ALA A 197 8.13 19.38 -29.17
C ALA A 197 7.81 20.65 -28.39
N GLN A 198 8.25 21.82 -28.88
CA GLN A 198 7.97 23.11 -28.27
C GLN A 198 6.47 23.41 -28.15
N ASN A 199 5.66 22.98 -29.12
CA ASN A 199 4.22 23.17 -29.09
C ASN A 199 3.51 22.23 -28.10
N THR A 200 4.08 21.05 -27.84
CA THR A 200 3.49 20.04 -26.93
C THR A 200 3.93 20.15 -25.48
N LEU A 201 5.12 20.72 -25.21
CA LEU A 201 5.63 20.83 -23.86
C LEU A 201 4.92 21.97 -23.12
N LEU A 202 4.40 21.67 -21.93
CA LEU A 202 3.84 22.69 -21.04
C LEU A 202 4.93 23.72 -20.73
N LYS A 203 4.72 24.97 -21.17
CA LYS A 203 5.56 26.10 -20.80
C LYS A 203 5.36 26.34 -19.30
N HIS A 204 6.39 26.02 -18.51
CA HIS A 204 6.40 26.39 -17.11
C HIS A 204 6.76 27.86 -17.02
N GLU A 205 5.78 28.70 -16.71
CA GLU A 205 6.08 30.06 -16.26
C GLU A 205 6.92 29.96 -14.98
N PRO A 206 8.06 30.67 -14.91
CA PRO A 206 8.81 30.75 -13.67
C PRO A 206 7.90 31.36 -12.60
N PRO A 207 7.97 30.88 -11.34
CA PRO A 207 7.15 31.43 -10.27
C PRO A 207 7.45 32.93 -10.17
N ALA A 208 6.44 33.77 -10.39
CA ALA A 208 6.53 35.21 -10.26
C ALA A 208 7.19 35.54 -8.91
N ALA A 209 8.36 36.17 -8.96
CA ALA A 209 9.03 36.66 -7.77
C ALA A 209 8.07 37.62 -7.07
N SER A 210 7.59 37.23 -5.89
CA SER A 210 6.77 38.07 -5.03
C SER A 210 7.48 39.41 -4.84
N PRO A 211 6.86 40.56 -5.16
CA PRO A 211 7.48 41.85 -4.97
C PRO A 211 7.75 42.02 -3.47
N ALA A 212 9.03 42.22 -3.13
CA ALA A 212 9.44 42.55 -1.79
C ALA A 212 8.81 43.91 -1.43
N SER A 213 7.86 43.89 -0.49
CA SER A 213 7.32 45.09 0.13
C SER A 213 8.44 45.77 0.94
N SER A 214 8.89 46.92 0.45
CA SER A 214 9.71 47.88 1.18
C SER A 214 8.86 48.65 2.18
#